data_AF-A0A958Z9E2-F1
#
_entry.id   AF-A0A958Z9E2-F1
#
_cell.length_a   1.000
_cell.length_b   1.000
_cell.length_c   1.000
_cell.angle_alpha   90.00
_cell.angle_beta   90.00
_cell.angle_gamma   90.00
#
_symmetry.space_group_name_H-M   'P 1'
#
loop_
_entity.id
_entity.type
_entity.pdbx_description
1 polymer ?
#
loop_
_entity_poly.entity_id
_entity_poly.type
_entity_poly.pdbx_seq_one_letter_code
_entity_poly.pdbx_strand_id
1 'polypeptide(L)'
;VTDCGCFGDALKLSPWGTFYKNVVLVVMILFLLARVKDIKAIHSKTVAKWISFIALFFALYISYYVLKHLPLIDFRPYAIGKNIPQGMTIPEDAKQPVYEDTWIYKVDGKDREYTTEEKPWTIEGATFVDRKTKLIEKGFEPSIHDFTMEKDGMDLTGRLMEKSRLMLIVMYDISKTDTALLPKVKELSERAMQDGYEVYAFSASSAEDFEAIKKEYGLDIDLLFCDETTLKTIIRANPGIVTLDKGTITGKWNATDADKVKL
;
A
#
# COMPACT_ATOMS: atom_id res chain seq x y z
N VAL A 1 -15.98 4.90 1.48
CA VAL A 1 -14.65 5.53 1.40
C VAL A 1 -14.32 6.09 2.78
N THR A 2 -13.45 5.43 3.53
CA THR A 2 -13.21 5.69 4.96
C THR A 2 -12.19 6.78 5.23
N ASP A 3 -11.32 7.10 4.27
CA ASP A 3 -10.39 8.21 4.35
C ASP A 3 -10.54 9.09 3.11
N CYS A 4 -10.69 10.40 3.29
CA CYS A 4 -10.72 11.34 2.18
C CYS A 4 -9.28 11.76 1.92
N GLY A 5 -8.64 11.11 0.95
CA GLY A 5 -7.21 11.13 0.66
C GLY A 5 -6.65 12.45 0.11
N CYS A 6 -6.98 13.61 0.70
CA CYS A 6 -6.34 14.88 0.33
C CYS A 6 -4.82 14.88 0.60
N PHE A 7 -4.35 14.11 1.59
CA PHE A 7 -2.93 14.05 1.98
C PHE A 7 -2.34 12.63 1.91
N GLY A 8 -3.09 11.67 1.38
CA GLY A 8 -2.68 10.26 1.36
C GLY A 8 -2.34 9.72 2.74
N ASP A 9 -1.31 8.86 2.82
CA ASP A 9 -0.84 8.26 4.08
C ASP A 9 -0.14 9.25 5.03
N ALA A 10 0.16 10.48 4.58
CA ALA A 10 0.82 11.48 5.42
C ALA A 10 -0.12 12.04 6.51
N LEU A 11 -1.43 12.15 6.23
CA LEU A 11 -2.42 12.60 7.20
C LEU A 11 -3.79 11.97 6.89
N LYS A 12 -4.21 11.02 7.72
CA LYS A 12 -5.54 10.40 7.63
C LYS A 12 -6.57 11.25 8.39
N LEU A 13 -7.55 11.75 7.65
CA LEU A 13 -8.68 12.53 8.18
C LEU A 13 -9.96 11.75 7.96
N SER A 14 -10.82 11.72 8.98
CA SER A 14 -12.16 11.13 8.84
C SER A 14 -12.97 11.84 7.75
N PRO A 15 -14.01 11.19 7.19
CA PRO A 15 -14.85 11.80 6.16
C PRO A 15 -15.43 13.14 6.61
N TRP A 16 -15.94 13.20 7.84
CA TRP A 16 -16.44 14.43 8.45
C TRP A 16 -15.34 15.45 8.73
N GLY A 17 -14.17 15.01 9.20
CA GLY A 17 -13.02 15.90 9.38
C GLY A 17 -12.61 16.58 8.07
N THR A 18 -12.60 15.84 6.96
CA THR A 18 -12.31 16.42 5.64
C THR A 18 -13.41 17.36 5.15
N PHE A 19 -14.67 17.01 5.37
CA PHE A 19 -15.81 17.87 5.05
C PHE A 19 -15.70 19.22 5.75
N TYR A 20 -15.54 19.23 7.08
CA TYR A 20 -15.43 20.48 7.84
C TYR A 20 -14.18 21.27 7.49
N LYS A 21 -13.04 20.60 7.27
CA LYS A 21 -11.83 21.26 6.75
C LYS A 21 -12.13 22.04 5.47
N ASN A 22 -12.80 21.41 4.51
CA ASN A 22 -13.14 22.05 3.24
C ASN A 22 -14.13 23.20 3.43
N VAL A 23 -15.15 23.07 4.30
CA VAL A 23 -16.09 24.15 4.60
C VAL A 23 -15.36 25.37 5.19
N VAL A 24 -14.47 25.17 6.17
CA VAL A 24 -13.66 26.25 6.76
C VAL A 24 -12.76 26.90 5.70
N LEU A 25 -12.08 26.10 4.88
CA LEU A 25 -11.24 26.62 3.79
C LEU A 25 -12.06 27.43 2.78
N VAL A 26 -13.27 27.00 2.43
CA VAL A 26 -14.17 27.74 1.53
C VAL A 26 -14.56 29.08 2.15
N VAL A 27 -14.93 29.11 3.44
CA VAL A 27 -15.25 30.38 4.12
C VAL A 27 -14.05 31.33 4.13
N MET A 28 -12.84 30.81 4.40
CA MET A 28 -11.61 31.61 4.35
C MET A 28 -11.33 32.14 2.94
N ILE A 29 -11.53 31.34 1.89
CA ILE A 29 -11.38 31.76 0.50
C ILE A 29 -12.41 32.82 0.13
N LEU A 30 -13.68 32.65 0.51
CA LEU A 30 -14.73 33.64 0.26
C LEU A 30 -14.41 34.98 0.92
N PHE A 31 -13.88 34.96 2.14
CA PHE A 31 -13.41 36.16 2.82
C PHE A 31 -12.26 36.84 2.06
N LEU A 32 -11.26 36.07 1.61
CA LEU A 32 -10.15 36.59 0.80
C LEU A 32 -10.62 37.18 -0.54
N LEU A 33 -11.58 36.54 -1.21
CA LEU A 33 -12.18 37.06 -2.45
C LEU A 33 -12.95 38.37 -2.21
N ALA A 34 -13.72 38.45 -1.12
CA ALA A 34 -14.43 39.67 -0.75
C ALA A 34 -13.47 40.84 -0.45
N ARG A 35 -12.29 40.54 0.11
CA ARG A 35 -11.24 41.51 0.46
C ARG A 35 -10.08 41.52 -0.54
N VAL A 36 -10.28 41.04 -1.76
CA VAL A 36 -9.20 40.92 -2.76
C VAL A 36 -8.52 42.27 -3.06
N LYS A 37 -9.27 43.38 -2.94
CA LYS A 37 -8.76 44.74 -3.13
C LYS A 37 -7.73 45.17 -2.07
N ASP A 38 -7.75 44.55 -0.90
CA ASP A 38 -6.77 44.82 0.17
C ASP A 38 -5.47 44.04 -0.03
N ILE A 39 -5.46 43.04 -0.92
CA ILE A 39 -4.29 42.19 -1.19
C ILE A 39 -3.28 43.00 -2.00
N LYS A 40 -2.27 43.54 -1.31
CA LYS A 40 -1.14 44.25 -1.92
C LYS A 40 0.03 43.30 -2.16
N ALA A 41 0.74 43.52 -3.26
CA ALA A 41 1.95 42.77 -3.55
C ALA A 41 3.01 43.03 -2.47
N ILE A 42 3.41 41.98 -1.76
CA ILE A 42 4.44 42.05 -0.71
C ILE A 42 5.83 42.24 -1.34
N HIS A 43 6.05 41.67 -2.53
CA HIS A 43 7.33 41.71 -3.24
C HIS A 43 7.19 42.35 -4.63
N SER A 44 8.33 42.73 -5.23
CA SER A 44 8.36 43.26 -6.59
C SER A 44 7.94 42.20 -7.62
N LYS A 45 7.42 42.64 -8.77
CA LYS A 45 7.03 41.75 -9.87
C LYS A 45 8.17 40.85 -10.35
N THR A 46 9.41 41.35 -10.29
CA THR A 46 10.61 40.59 -10.66
C THR A 46 10.85 39.43 -9.68
N VAL A 47 10.73 39.68 -8.37
CA VAL A 47 10.89 38.63 -7.36
C VAL A 47 9.78 37.58 -7.49
N ALA A 48 8.52 38.01 -7.65
CA ALA A 48 7.40 37.10 -7.85
C ALA A 48 7.59 36.21 -9.09
N LYS A 49 8.05 36.79 -10.21
CA LYS A 49 8.37 36.06 -11.44
C LYS A 49 9.42 34.96 -11.18
N TRP A 50 10.51 35.29 -10.50
CA TRP A 50 11.57 34.31 -10.20
C TRP A 50 11.10 33.21 -9.26
N ILE A 51 10.34 33.56 -8.21
CA ILE A 51 9.72 32.56 -7.31
C ILE A 51 8.85 31.59 -8.12
N SER A 52 8.00 32.09 -9.03
CA SER A 52 7.16 31.25 -9.87
C SER A 52 7.98 30.34 -10.81
N PHE A 53 9.07 30.85 -11.41
CA PHE A 53 9.96 30.01 -12.23
C PHE A 53 10.64 28.93 -11.40
N ILE A 54 11.19 29.27 -10.24
CA ILE A 54 11.85 28.30 -9.34
C ILE A 54 10.85 27.24 -8.91
N ALA A 55 9.64 27.64 -8.51
CA ALA A 55 8.59 26.70 -8.12
C ALA A 55 8.21 25.74 -9.26
N LEU A 56 8.10 26.24 -10.49
CA LEU A 56 7.84 25.40 -11.66
C LEU A 56 8.97 24.40 -11.92
N PHE A 57 10.22 24.86 -11.95
CA PHE A 57 11.38 23.97 -12.17
C PHE A 57 11.53 22.95 -11.04
N PHE A 58 11.27 23.35 -9.80
CA PHE A 58 11.28 22.45 -8.65
C PHE A 58 10.20 21.36 -8.77
N ALA A 59 8.97 21.73 -9.15
CA ALA A 59 7.88 20.77 -9.36
C ALA A 59 8.19 19.80 -10.52
N LEU A 60 8.75 20.30 -11.63
CA LEU A 60 9.18 19.46 -12.75
C LEU A 60 10.33 18.52 -12.34
N TYR A 61 11.30 19.02 -11.59
CA TYR A 61 12.41 18.21 -11.09
C TYR A 61 11.93 17.07 -10.19
N ILE A 62 11.07 17.35 -9.21
CA ILE A 62 10.51 16.32 -8.34
C ILE A 62 9.72 15.29 -9.16
N SER A 63 8.89 15.75 -10.10
CA SER A 63 8.10 14.87 -10.96
C SER A 63 8.99 13.95 -11.79
N TYR A 64 10.06 14.49 -12.38
CA TYR A 64 11.04 13.69 -13.10
C TYR A 64 11.79 12.71 -12.18
N TYR A 65 12.20 13.17 -11.00
CA TYR A 65 12.93 12.37 -10.03
C TYR A 65 12.14 11.13 -9.62
N VAL A 66 10.87 11.28 -9.24
CA VAL A 66 10.02 10.16 -8.78
C VAL A 66 9.62 9.18 -9.88
N LEU A 67 9.82 9.53 -11.16
CA LEU A 67 9.67 8.58 -12.27
C LEU A 67 10.85 7.60 -12.37
N LYS A 68 12.04 7.98 -11.85
CA LYS A 68 13.25 7.16 -11.92
C LYS A 68 13.72 6.62 -10.57
N HIS A 69 13.41 7.31 -9.50
CA HIS A 69 13.86 7.04 -8.14
C HIS A 69 12.68 6.88 -7.20
N LEU A 70 12.91 6.28 -6.03
CA LEU A 70 11.87 6.20 -5.01
C LEU A 70 11.50 7.60 -4.48
N PRO A 71 10.25 7.80 -4.01
CA PRO A 71 9.85 9.02 -3.33
C PRO A 71 10.81 9.38 -2.19
N LEU A 72 11.09 10.68 -2.03
CA LEU A 72 12.01 11.19 -1.01
C LEU A 72 11.58 10.86 0.42
N ILE A 73 10.27 10.74 0.66
CA ILE A 73 9.68 10.42 1.95
C ILE A 73 8.68 9.28 1.73
N ASP A 74 8.77 8.26 2.57
CA ASP A 74 7.88 7.10 2.54
C ASP A 74 7.01 7.07 3.81
N PHE A 75 5.72 7.35 3.66
CA PHE A 75 4.73 7.32 4.76
C PHE A 75 4.04 5.96 4.90
N ARG A 76 4.39 5.00 4.05
CA ARG A 76 3.71 3.70 4.00
C ARG A 76 4.13 2.83 5.18
N PRO A 77 3.31 1.82 5.53
CA PRO A 77 3.64 0.87 6.59
C PRO A 77 4.94 0.08 6.34
N TYR A 78 5.40 0.03 5.08
CA TYR A 78 6.66 -0.59 4.66
C TYR A 78 7.83 0.41 4.53
N ALA A 79 7.83 1.52 5.28
CA ALA A 79 8.97 2.42 5.31
C ALA A 79 10.22 1.75 5.93
N ILE A 80 11.40 2.24 5.60
CA ILE A 80 12.66 1.77 6.20
C ILE A 80 12.58 1.92 7.73
N GLY A 81 12.99 0.87 8.46
CA GLY A 81 12.91 0.77 9.91
C GLY A 81 11.60 0.18 10.46
N LYS A 82 10.59 -0.06 9.61
CA LYS A 82 9.36 -0.77 10.02
C LYS A 82 9.55 -2.28 9.98
N ASN A 83 8.88 -2.98 10.89
CA ASN A 83 8.89 -4.44 10.96
C ASN A 83 7.56 -5.00 10.47
N ILE A 84 7.63 -5.90 9.48
CA ILE A 84 6.45 -6.43 8.78
C ILE A 84 5.57 -7.28 9.73
N PRO A 85 6.09 -8.31 10.43
CA PRO A 85 5.31 -9.06 11.41
C PRO A 85 4.64 -8.18 12.47
N GLN A 86 5.37 -7.21 13.04
CA GLN A 86 4.78 -6.28 14.01
C GLN A 86 3.65 -5.44 13.39
N GLY A 87 3.81 -4.99 12.15
CA GLY A 87 2.79 -4.22 11.44
C GLY A 87 1.52 -5.02 11.11
N MET A 88 1.59 -6.35 11.13
CA MET A 88 0.47 -7.29 10.96
C MET A 88 -0.25 -7.63 12.26
N THR A 89 0.34 -7.31 13.42
CA THR A 89 -0.28 -7.66 14.71
C THR A 89 -1.56 -6.85 14.96
N ILE A 90 -2.56 -7.54 15.49
CA ILE A 90 -3.80 -6.95 15.99
C ILE A 90 -3.70 -6.99 17.53
N PRO A 91 -3.78 -5.83 18.21
CA PRO A 91 -3.81 -5.79 19.68
C PRO A 91 -4.99 -6.60 20.26
N GLU A 92 -4.82 -7.17 21.45
CA GLU A 92 -5.90 -7.97 22.07
C GLU A 92 -7.12 -7.11 22.46
N ASP A 93 -6.90 -5.84 22.79
CA ASP A 93 -7.92 -4.84 23.10
C ASP A 93 -8.47 -4.13 21.85
N ALA A 94 -8.05 -4.58 20.67
CA ALA A 94 -8.44 -3.96 19.42
C ALA A 94 -9.95 -4.08 19.17
N LYS A 95 -10.53 -2.96 18.76
CA LYS A 95 -11.94 -2.85 18.44
C LYS A 95 -12.33 -3.89 17.38
N GLN A 96 -13.31 -4.73 17.67
CA GLN A 96 -13.82 -5.73 16.72
C GLN A 96 -14.80 -5.10 15.73
N PRO A 97 -14.90 -5.62 14.50
CA PRO A 97 -15.94 -5.18 13.57
C PRO A 97 -17.32 -5.53 14.10
N VAL A 98 -18.25 -4.59 13.99
CA VAL A 98 -19.65 -4.79 14.39
C VAL A 98 -20.48 -5.00 13.14
N TYR A 99 -21.12 -6.17 13.07
CA TYR A 99 -22.02 -6.57 12.00
C TYR A 99 -23.47 -6.55 12.49
N GLU A 100 -24.36 -6.11 11.61
CA GLU A 100 -25.80 -6.23 11.77
C GLU A 100 -26.33 -7.22 10.73
N ASP A 101 -26.95 -8.29 11.21
CA ASP A 101 -27.59 -9.30 10.38
C ASP A 101 -29.10 -9.01 10.28
N THR A 102 -29.58 -8.86 9.04
CA THR A 102 -31.00 -8.86 8.69
C THR A 102 -31.37 -10.23 8.11
N TRP A 103 -32.24 -10.94 8.80
CA TRP A 103 -32.72 -12.27 8.45
C TRP A 103 -34.01 -12.19 7.65
N ILE A 104 -34.10 -12.89 6.53
CA ILE A 104 -35.31 -12.99 5.73
C ILE A 104 -35.91 -14.37 5.96
N TYR A 105 -37.10 -14.41 6.55
CA TYR A 105 -37.87 -15.63 6.78
C TYR A 105 -39.24 -15.54 6.12
N LYS A 106 -39.68 -16.68 5.57
CA LYS A 106 -41.04 -16.87 5.08
C LYS A 106 -41.94 -17.26 6.22
N VAL A 107 -42.88 -16.39 6.59
CA VAL A 107 -43.88 -16.61 7.63
C VAL A 107 -45.26 -16.36 7.03
N ASP A 108 -46.17 -17.32 7.17
CA ASP A 108 -47.49 -17.31 6.51
C ASP A 108 -47.41 -17.19 4.98
N GLY A 109 -46.38 -17.78 4.37
CA GLY A 109 -46.16 -17.73 2.92
C GLY A 109 -45.60 -16.40 2.39
N LYS A 110 -45.32 -15.41 3.25
CA LYS A 110 -44.72 -14.11 2.88
C LYS A 110 -43.33 -13.94 3.45
N ASP A 111 -42.41 -13.43 2.66
CA ASP A 111 -41.06 -13.09 3.10
C ASP A 111 -41.12 -11.83 3.99
N ARG A 112 -40.49 -11.89 5.16
CA ARG A 112 -40.37 -10.78 6.12
C ARG A 112 -38.93 -10.68 6.60
N GLU A 113 -38.48 -9.46 6.84
CA GLU A 113 -37.15 -9.13 7.39
C GLU A 113 -37.23 -9.05 8.92
N TYR A 114 -36.22 -9.59 9.59
CA TYR A 114 -36.10 -9.67 11.05
C TYR A 114 -34.67 -9.36 11.48
N THR A 115 -34.52 -8.78 12.66
CA THR A 115 -33.23 -8.61 13.34
C THR A 115 -32.82 -9.90 14.05
N THR A 116 -31.55 -9.99 14.43
CA THR A 116 -31.02 -11.13 15.20
C THR A 116 -31.69 -11.25 16.59
N GLU A 117 -32.09 -10.13 17.19
CA GLU A 117 -32.76 -10.08 18.50
C GLU A 117 -34.16 -10.69 18.48
N GLU A 118 -34.85 -10.60 17.34
CA GLU A 118 -36.19 -11.15 17.14
C GLU A 118 -36.21 -12.68 16.98
N LYS A 119 -35.04 -13.30 16.78
CA LYS A 119 -34.86 -14.77 16.70
C LYS A 119 -35.90 -15.45 15.79
N PRO A 120 -36.01 -15.05 14.51
CA PRO A 120 -37.07 -15.55 13.61
C PRO A 120 -37.07 -17.08 13.42
N TRP A 121 -35.95 -17.76 13.66
CA TRP A 121 -35.84 -19.22 13.69
C TRP A 121 -36.67 -19.89 14.81
N THR A 122 -37.20 -19.12 15.75
CA THR A 122 -38.10 -19.60 16.81
C THR A 122 -39.58 -19.47 16.46
N ILE A 123 -39.91 -18.79 15.36
CA ILE A 123 -41.29 -18.61 14.90
C ILE A 123 -41.79 -19.93 14.30
N GLU A 124 -42.91 -20.46 14.79
CA GLU A 124 -43.50 -21.70 14.29
C GLU A 124 -43.95 -21.56 12.83
N GLY A 125 -43.60 -22.53 11.98
CA GLY A 125 -43.90 -22.51 10.55
C GLY A 125 -43.05 -21.55 9.72
N ALA A 126 -42.04 -20.89 10.31
CA ALA A 126 -41.13 -20.02 9.59
C ALA A 126 -40.05 -20.80 8.83
N THR A 127 -39.79 -20.43 7.57
CA THR A 127 -38.72 -21.02 6.74
C THR A 127 -37.67 -19.97 6.41
N PHE A 128 -36.39 -20.27 6.65
CA PHE A 128 -35.28 -19.40 6.28
C PHE A 128 -35.23 -19.18 4.76
N VAL A 129 -35.02 -17.94 4.33
CA VAL A 129 -34.88 -17.57 2.91
C VAL A 129 -33.47 -17.06 2.64
N ASP A 130 -33.04 -16.03 3.36
CA ASP A 130 -31.77 -15.34 3.13
C ASP A 130 -31.28 -14.60 4.38
N ARG A 131 -30.02 -14.20 4.40
CA ARG A 131 -29.43 -13.33 5.43
C ARG A 131 -28.56 -12.28 4.78
N LYS A 132 -28.88 -11.01 5.04
CA LYS A 132 -28.07 -9.87 4.65
C LYS A 132 -27.24 -9.42 5.85
N THR A 133 -25.92 -9.48 5.73
CA THR A 133 -24.99 -8.98 6.75
C THR A 133 -24.47 -7.60 6.34
N LYS A 134 -24.60 -6.61 7.21
CA LYS A 134 -24.10 -5.25 7.00
C LYS A 134 -23.04 -4.91 8.05
N LEU A 135 -21.87 -4.50 7.59
CA LEU A 135 -20.83 -3.95 8.47
C LEU A 135 -21.27 -2.54 8.93
N ILE A 136 -21.56 -2.40 10.22
CA ILE A 136 -21.97 -1.12 10.81
C ILE A 136 -20.74 -0.33 11.25
N GLU A 137 -19.77 -1.02 11.85
CA GLU A 137 -18.57 -0.38 12.35
C GLU A 137 -17.34 -1.22 12.01
N LYS A 138 -16.36 -0.60 11.37
CA LYS A 138 -15.07 -1.25 11.11
C LYS A 138 -14.34 -1.52 12.42
N GLY A 139 -13.78 -2.71 12.54
CA GLY A 139 -12.81 -3.03 13.58
C GLY A 139 -11.46 -2.36 13.32
N PHE A 140 -10.52 -2.60 14.23
CA PHE A 140 -9.12 -2.28 14.04
C PHE A 140 -8.58 -3.05 12.84
N GLU A 141 -7.88 -2.34 11.96
CA GLU A 141 -7.25 -2.89 10.77
C GLU A 141 -5.74 -2.70 10.96
N PRO A 142 -4.93 -3.78 10.93
CA PRO A 142 -3.49 -3.66 11.11
C PRO A 142 -2.89 -2.80 9.98
N SER A 143 -1.78 -2.13 10.30
CA SER A 143 -1.10 -1.25 9.34
C SER A 143 -0.59 -2.01 8.10
N ILE A 144 -0.31 -3.30 8.26
CA ILE A 144 0.00 -4.24 7.19
C ILE A 144 -1.04 -5.35 7.22
N HIS A 145 -1.71 -5.55 6.10
CA HIS A 145 -2.60 -6.68 5.83
C HIS A 145 -2.22 -7.27 4.47
N ASP A 146 -2.68 -8.48 4.20
CA ASP A 146 -2.53 -9.17 2.90
C ASP A 146 -1.06 -9.36 2.45
N PHE A 147 -0.12 -9.34 3.39
CA PHE A 147 1.28 -9.70 3.14
C PHE A 147 1.46 -11.21 3.30
N THR A 148 1.77 -11.87 2.20
CA THR A 148 2.18 -13.28 2.18
C THR A 148 3.41 -13.45 1.29
N MET A 149 4.19 -14.50 1.54
CA MET A 149 5.31 -14.91 0.70
C MET A 149 5.12 -16.38 0.37
N GLU A 150 4.43 -16.63 -0.73
CA GLU A 150 4.05 -17.98 -1.13
C GLU A 150 4.99 -18.55 -2.18
N LYS A 151 5.33 -19.83 -2.05
CA LYS A 151 6.07 -20.59 -3.06
C LYS A 151 5.45 -21.96 -3.20
N ASP A 152 5.10 -22.36 -4.42
CA ASP A 152 4.51 -23.67 -4.72
C ASP A 152 3.27 -24.01 -3.87
N GLY A 153 2.45 -22.99 -3.57
CA GLY A 153 1.26 -23.10 -2.72
C GLY A 153 1.53 -23.22 -1.22
N MET A 154 2.79 -23.08 -0.78
CA MET A 154 3.17 -23.02 0.63
C MET A 154 3.44 -21.59 1.07
N ASP A 155 2.83 -21.17 2.18
CA ASP A 155 3.15 -19.91 2.83
C ASP A 155 4.48 -20.02 3.59
N LEU A 156 5.47 -19.25 3.15
CA LEU A 156 6.81 -19.18 3.75
C LEU A 156 7.01 -17.93 4.60
N THR A 157 5.96 -17.12 4.81
CA THR A 157 6.02 -15.80 5.46
C THR A 157 6.72 -15.85 6.80
N GLY A 158 6.24 -16.67 7.73
CA GLY A 158 6.81 -16.77 9.08
C GLY A 158 8.30 -17.14 9.05
N ARG A 159 8.66 -18.16 8.26
CA ARG A 159 10.04 -18.64 8.15
C ARG A 159 10.99 -17.58 7.58
N LEU A 160 10.58 -16.91 6.51
CA LEU A 160 11.42 -15.90 5.85
C LEU A 160 11.49 -14.60 6.64
N MET A 161 10.46 -14.27 7.42
CA MET A 161 10.48 -13.12 8.33
C MET A 161 11.41 -13.31 9.52
N GLU A 162 11.86 -14.52 9.83
CA GLU A 162 12.88 -14.77 10.86
C GLU A 162 14.31 -14.70 10.30
N LYS A 163 14.49 -14.67 8.98
CA LYS A 163 15.81 -14.66 8.34
C LYS A 163 16.49 -13.30 8.53
N SER A 164 17.78 -13.37 8.87
CA SER A 164 18.70 -12.24 8.70
C SER A 164 19.17 -12.17 7.25
N ARG A 165 19.38 -10.96 6.72
CA ARG A 165 19.87 -10.74 5.35
C ARG A 165 18.96 -11.38 4.30
N LEU A 166 17.69 -11.01 4.28
CA LEU A 166 16.77 -11.38 3.20
C LEU A 166 16.69 -10.22 2.20
N MET A 167 16.79 -10.50 0.91
CA MET A 167 16.58 -9.52 -0.16
C MET A 167 15.43 -9.96 -1.06
N LEU A 168 14.50 -9.04 -1.29
CA LEU A 168 13.37 -9.22 -2.19
C LEU A 168 13.54 -8.31 -3.39
N ILE A 169 13.59 -8.91 -4.58
CA ILE A 169 13.51 -8.22 -5.87
C ILE A 169 12.04 -8.15 -6.26
N VAL A 170 11.41 -7.02 -5.96
CA VAL A 170 9.99 -6.80 -6.20
C VAL A 170 9.76 -6.46 -7.66
N MET A 171 9.00 -7.31 -8.34
CA MET A 171 8.49 -7.09 -9.69
C MET A 171 6.97 -7.27 -9.63
N TYR A 172 6.21 -6.25 -9.19
CA TYR A 172 4.79 -6.42 -8.90
C TYR A 172 3.98 -6.96 -10.08
N ASP A 173 4.41 -6.66 -11.30
CA ASP A 173 3.85 -7.20 -12.55
C ASP A 173 4.99 -7.30 -13.55
N ILE A 174 5.35 -8.54 -13.90
CA ILE A 174 6.46 -8.87 -14.80
C ILE A 174 6.27 -8.25 -16.20
N SER A 175 5.04 -8.17 -16.68
CA SER A 175 4.73 -7.56 -18.00
C SER A 175 5.00 -6.06 -18.04
N LYS A 176 5.05 -5.41 -16.86
CA LYS A 176 5.33 -3.98 -16.69
C LYS A 176 6.73 -3.72 -16.14
N THR A 177 7.55 -4.75 -15.98
CA THR A 177 8.91 -4.59 -15.43
C THR A 177 9.79 -3.89 -16.45
N ASP A 178 10.57 -2.90 -16.00
CA ASP A 178 11.60 -2.28 -16.83
C ASP A 178 12.76 -3.27 -17.04
N THR A 179 12.68 -4.00 -18.15
CA THR A 179 13.64 -5.06 -18.48
C THR A 179 15.06 -4.53 -18.71
N ALA A 180 15.23 -3.25 -19.03
CA ALA A 180 16.55 -2.63 -19.16
C ALA A 180 17.33 -2.59 -17.84
N LEU A 181 16.64 -2.73 -16.70
CA LEU A 181 17.24 -2.77 -15.36
C LEU A 181 17.56 -4.20 -14.88
N LEU A 182 17.05 -5.24 -15.55
CA LEU A 182 17.26 -6.64 -15.13
C LEU A 182 18.72 -7.09 -15.12
N PRO A 183 19.61 -6.65 -16.04
CA PRO A 183 21.04 -6.96 -15.93
C PRO A 183 21.68 -6.45 -14.63
N LYS A 184 21.28 -5.25 -14.16
CA LYS A 184 21.75 -4.72 -12.87
C LYS A 184 21.18 -5.50 -11.69
N VAL A 185 19.91 -5.88 -11.78
CA VAL A 185 19.26 -6.73 -10.77
C VAL A 185 19.96 -8.07 -10.64
N LYS A 186 20.34 -8.69 -11.78
CA LYS A 186 21.13 -9.92 -11.79
C LYS A 186 22.44 -9.73 -11.04
N GLU A 187 23.26 -8.76 -11.43
CA GLU A 187 24.56 -8.51 -10.79
C GLU A 187 24.42 -8.27 -9.29
N LEU A 188 23.43 -7.47 -8.89
CA LEU A 188 23.15 -7.21 -7.47
C LEU A 188 22.72 -8.49 -6.74
N SER A 189 21.84 -9.30 -7.32
CA SER A 189 21.37 -10.54 -6.70
C SER A 189 22.51 -11.52 -6.47
N GLU A 190 23.41 -11.69 -7.45
CA GLU A 190 24.60 -12.54 -7.33
C GLU A 190 25.56 -12.05 -6.23
N ARG A 191 25.82 -10.74 -6.19
CA ARG A 191 26.64 -10.13 -5.13
C ARG A 191 26.00 -10.29 -3.75
N ALA A 192 24.69 -10.08 -3.64
CA ALA A 192 23.95 -10.24 -2.40
C ALA A 192 24.03 -11.67 -1.89
N MET A 193 23.85 -12.66 -2.77
CA MET A 193 24.01 -14.08 -2.42
C MET A 193 25.43 -14.41 -1.97
N GLN A 194 26.46 -13.86 -2.62
CA GLN A 194 27.87 -14.01 -2.20
C GLN A 194 28.12 -13.42 -0.81
N ASP A 195 27.48 -12.30 -0.49
CA ASP A 195 27.50 -11.66 0.82
C ASP A 195 26.54 -12.31 1.83
N GLY A 196 25.98 -13.48 1.53
CA GLY A 196 25.17 -14.28 2.44
C GLY A 196 23.71 -13.84 2.58
N TYR A 197 23.19 -13.06 1.62
CA TYR A 197 21.75 -12.81 1.53
C TYR A 197 21.02 -14.02 0.96
N GLU A 198 19.84 -14.32 1.51
CA GLU A 198 18.84 -15.12 0.83
C GLU A 198 18.06 -14.19 -0.11
N VAL A 199 18.05 -14.48 -1.41
CA VAL A 199 17.48 -13.57 -2.43
C VAL A 199 16.33 -14.24 -3.16
N TYR A 200 15.20 -13.54 -3.26
CA TYR A 200 14.01 -14.00 -3.97
C TYR A 200 13.47 -12.91 -4.90
N ALA A 201 12.93 -13.31 -6.04
CA ALA A 201 11.99 -12.48 -6.78
C ALA A 201 10.65 -12.45 -6.05
N PHE A 202 9.94 -11.33 -6.10
CA PHE A 202 8.66 -11.17 -5.40
C PHE A 202 7.64 -10.49 -6.32
N SER A 203 6.62 -11.24 -6.74
CA SER A 203 5.71 -10.82 -7.82
C SER A 203 4.28 -11.30 -7.61
N ALA A 204 3.33 -10.61 -8.25
CA ALA A 204 1.97 -11.09 -8.41
C ALA A 204 1.76 -11.83 -9.75
N SER A 205 2.78 -11.88 -10.60
CA SER A 205 2.73 -12.59 -11.89
C SER A 205 2.86 -14.10 -11.72
N SER A 206 2.52 -14.84 -12.78
CA SER A 206 2.60 -16.30 -12.77
C SER A 206 4.05 -16.80 -12.70
N ALA A 207 4.23 -18.02 -12.23
CA ALA A 207 5.52 -18.70 -12.28
C ALA A 207 6.04 -18.85 -13.73
N GLU A 208 5.15 -19.05 -14.70
CA GLU A 208 5.48 -19.16 -16.12
C GLU A 208 6.09 -17.85 -16.67
N ASP A 209 5.48 -16.71 -16.34
CA ASP A 209 5.99 -15.38 -16.72
C ASP A 209 7.37 -15.14 -16.10
N PHE A 210 7.56 -15.54 -14.84
CA PHE A 210 8.84 -15.40 -14.19
C PHE A 210 9.91 -16.30 -14.79
N GLU A 211 9.62 -17.57 -15.06
CA GLU A 211 10.58 -18.49 -15.67
C GLU A 211 11.07 -18.02 -17.04
N ALA A 212 10.21 -17.35 -17.82
CA ALA A 212 10.60 -16.72 -19.08
C ALA A 212 11.67 -15.64 -18.86
N ILE A 213 11.42 -14.67 -17.96
CA ILE A 213 12.40 -13.60 -17.69
C ILE A 213 13.66 -14.13 -16.99
N LYS A 214 13.48 -15.14 -16.13
CA LYS A 214 14.56 -15.80 -15.40
C LYS A 214 15.58 -16.37 -16.36
N LYS A 215 15.10 -17.07 -17.39
CA LYS A 215 15.92 -17.65 -18.45
C LYS A 215 16.50 -16.60 -19.39
N GLU A 216 15.71 -15.61 -19.81
CA GLU A 216 16.15 -14.57 -20.75
C GLU A 216 17.28 -13.71 -20.17
N TYR A 217 17.15 -13.31 -18.90
CA TYR A 217 18.12 -12.42 -18.24
C TYR A 217 19.11 -13.16 -17.35
N GLY A 218 18.96 -14.48 -17.14
CA GLY A 218 19.86 -15.29 -16.33
C GLY A 218 19.77 -15.00 -14.83
N LEU A 219 18.56 -14.84 -14.30
CA LEU A 219 18.33 -14.58 -12.87
C LEU A 219 18.37 -15.90 -12.09
N ASP A 220 19.37 -16.12 -11.24
CA ASP A 220 19.47 -17.36 -10.45
C ASP A 220 18.80 -17.20 -9.07
N ILE A 221 17.51 -16.87 -9.10
CA ILE A 221 16.68 -16.69 -7.89
C ILE A 221 15.32 -17.34 -8.08
N ASP A 222 14.66 -17.65 -6.97
CA ASP A 222 13.31 -18.23 -6.97
C ASP A 222 12.23 -17.17 -6.84
N LEU A 223 11.02 -17.49 -7.32
CA LEU A 223 9.84 -16.65 -7.19
C LEU A 223 9.12 -16.87 -5.85
N LEU A 224 8.76 -15.78 -5.21
CA LEU A 224 7.73 -15.70 -4.19
C LEU A 224 6.52 -14.94 -4.77
N PHE A 225 5.32 -15.43 -4.46
CA PHE A 225 4.07 -14.80 -4.81
C PHE A 225 3.53 -13.91 -3.68
N CYS A 226 2.96 -12.77 -4.05
CA CYS A 226 2.16 -11.88 -3.19
C CYS A 226 1.24 -11.01 -4.07
N ASP A 227 0.15 -10.51 -3.48
CA ASP A 227 -0.79 -9.62 -4.17
C ASP A 227 -0.12 -8.35 -4.75
N GLU A 228 -0.56 -7.93 -5.93
CA GLU A 228 -0.01 -6.78 -6.67
C GLU A 228 -0.17 -5.46 -5.89
N THR A 229 -1.30 -5.29 -5.19
CA THR A 229 -1.58 -4.10 -4.38
C THR A 229 -0.65 -4.04 -3.19
N THR A 230 -0.41 -5.18 -2.52
CA THR A 230 0.58 -5.30 -1.46
C THR A 230 1.98 -4.94 -1.96
N LEU A 231 2.41 -5.48 -3.10
CA LEU A 231 3.73 -5.19 -3.68
C LEU A 231 3.90 -3.71 -4.07
N LYS A 232 2.89 -3.09 -4.68
CA LYS A 232 2.88 -1.64 -4.97
C LYS A 232 2.91 -0.78 -3.70
N THR A 233 2.35 -1.29 -2.61
CA THR A 233 2.39 -0.64 -1.30
C THR A 233 3.77 -0.82 -0.65
N ILE A 234 4.42 -1.96 -0.84
CA ILE A 234 5.81 -2.17 -0.42
C ILE A 234 6.72 -1.20 -1.15
N ILE A 235 6.71 -1.13 -2.49
CA ILE A 235 7.68 -0.32 -3.23
C ILE A 235 7.10 0.21 -4.55
N ARG A 236 7.43 1.47 -4.89
CA ARG A 236 6.94 2.15 -6.11
C ARG A 236 7.90 1.99 -7.30
N ALA A 237 8.54 0.82 -7.41
CA ALA A 237 9.49 0.51 -8.46
C ALA A 237 9.22 -0.89 -9.01
N ASN A 238 9.50 -1.10 -10.30
CA ASN A 238 9.27 -2.34 -11.03
C ASN A 238 10.37 -2.53 -12.09
N PRO A 239 11.56 -3.04 -11.72
CA PRO A 239 11.87 -3.72 -10.46
C PRO A 239 12.23 -2.77 -9.31
N GLY A 240 11.90 -3.18 -8.09
CA GLY A 240 12.35 -2.59 -6.84
C GLY A 240 13.16 -3.57 -6.01
N ILE A 241 14.02 -3.06 -5.12
CA ILE A 241 14.86 -3.86 -4.23
C ILE A 241 14.46 -3.53 -2.79
N VAL A 242 14.24 -4.55 -1.98
CA VAL A 242 13.96 -4.42 -0.54
C VAL A 242 14.88 -5.36 0.22
N THR A 243 15.53 -4.87 1.26
CA THR A 243 16.31 -5.71 2.18
C THR A 243 15.64 -5.77 3.54
N LEU A 244 15.70 -6.95 4.16
CA LEU A 244 15.03 -7.28 5.40
C LEU A 244 16.02 -7.95 6.36
N ASP A 245 15.89 -7.63 7.64
CA ASP A 245 16.55 -8.33 8.74
C ASP A 245 15.49 -8.67 9.80
N LYS A 246 15.18 -9.96 9.94
CA LYS A 246 14.15 -10.47 10.87
C LYS A 246 12.82 -9.72 10.73
N GLY A 247 12.39 -9.55 9.48
CA GLY A 247 11.16 -8.84 9.10
C GLY A 247 11.25 -7.31 9.16
N THR A 248 12.37 -6.75 9.63
CA THR A 248 12.61 -5.30 9.65
C THR A 248 13.17 -4.83 8.33
N ILE A 249 12.56 -3.81 7.73
CA ILE A 249 13.02 -3.23 6.47
C ILE A 249 14.30 -2.43 6.71
N THR A 250 15.42 -2.91 6.19
CA THR A 250 16.72 -2.26 6.35
C THR A 250 17.04 -1.31 5.20
N GLY A 251 16.42 -1.49 4.04
CA GLY A 251 16.63 -0.62 2.89
C GLY A 251 15.70 -0.90 1.72
N LYS A 252 15.53 0.13 0.87
CA LYS A 252 14.65 0.13 -0.30
C LYS A 252 15.23 0.96 -1.42
N TRP A 253 15.22 0.43 -2.63
CA TRP A 253 15.77 1.10 -3.81
C TRP A 253 14.94 0.82 -5.06
N ASN A 254 14.87 1.81 -5.96
CA ASN A 254 14.51 1.53 -7.35
C ASN A 254 15.69 0.76 -7.98
N ALA A 255 15.44 -0.20 -8.88
CA ALA A 255 16.52 -0.92 -9.55
C ALA A 255 17.48 -0.01 -10.36
N THR A 256 17.05 1.20 -10.74
CA THR A 256 17.92 2.25 -11.30
C THR A 256 19.10 2.57 -10.37
N ASP A 257 18.89 2.47 -9.05
CA ASP A 257 19.84 2.74 -7.99
C ASP A 257 20.49 1.47 -7.41
N ALA A 258 20.43 0.32 -8.10
CA ALA A 258 20.99 -0.95 -7.63
C ALA A 258 22.47 -0.83 -7.20
N ASP A 259 23.24 0.01 -7.90
CA ASP A 259 24.66 0.25 -7.63
C ASP A 259 24.91 0.91 -6.25
N LYS A 260 23.88 1.52 -5.64
CA LYS A 260 23.94 2.18 -4.33
C LYS A 260 23.54 1.28 -3.17
N VAL A 261 23.12 0.04 -3.45
CA VAL A 261 22.73 -0.93 -2.41
C VAL A 261 23.96 -1.32 -1.59
N LYS A 262 23.82 -1.27 -0.27
CA LYS A 262 24.86 -1.65 0.69
C LYS A 262 24.48 -3.01 1.28
N LEU A 263 25.37 -3.98 1.12
CA LEU A 263 25.25 -5.37 1.61
C LEU A 263 26.00 -5.54 2.94
#